data_AF-A0A965HIF9-F1
#
_entry.id   AF-A0A965HIF9-F1
#
_cell.length_a   1.000
_cell.length_b   1.000
_cell.length_c   1.000
_cell.angle_alpha   90.00
_cell.angle_beta   90.00
_cell.angle_gamma   90.00
#
_symmetry.space_group_name_H-M   'P 1'
#
loop_
_entity.id
_entity.type
_entity.pdbx_description
1 polymer ?
#
loop_
_entity_poly.entity_id
_entity_poly.type
_entity_poly.pdbx_seq_one_letter_code
_entity_poly.pdbx_strand_id
1 'polypeptide(L)'
;MKSLLSPASVLRILGCAGLFVLAACAPKEDPRMSGRLVLEYWEKWTGFERDAMARVVDDFNNSQDKIFVRFLSVSRIDQKMMLATAGGVPPDVVGLWAINLPSYA
;
A
#
# COMPACT_ATOMS: atom_id res chain seq x y z
N MET A 1 -19.85 -49.74 -18.27
CA MET A 1 -19.34 -48.36 -18.51
C MET A 1 -20.03 -47.37 -17.56
N LYS A 2 -19.58 -47.27 -16.30
CA LYS A 2 -19.86 -46.16 -15.36
C LYS A 2 -18.76 -46.15 -14.30
N SER A 3 -17.65 -45.44 -14.54
CA SER A 3 -16.64 -45.17 -13.49
C SER A 3 -17.08 -43.95 -12.69
N LEU A 4 -17.75 -44.18 -11.57
CA LEU A 4 -18.01 -43.10 -10.61
C LEU A 4 -16.75 -42.90 -9.76
N LEU A 5 -16.20 -41.70 -9.82
CA LEU A 5 -15.06 -41.26 -9.03
C LEU A 5 -15.28 -41.58 -7.55
N SER A 6 -14.23 -42.09 -6.89
CA SER A 6 -14.26 -42.39 -5.46
C SER A 6 -14.38 -41.10 -4.64
N PRO A 7 -14.98 -41.14 -3.43
CA PRO A 7 -15.10 -39.98 -2.55
C PRO A 7 -13.74 -39.35 -2.19
N ALA A 8 -12.66 -40.14 -2.20
CA ALA A 8 -11.29 -39.65 -2.05
C ALA A 8 -10.80 -38.75 -3.21
N SER A 9 -11.36 -38.92 -4.41
CA SER A 9 -11.05 -38.12 -5.59
C SER A 9 -11.72 -36.74 -5.54
N VAL A 10 -12.93 -36.67 -4.96
CA VAL A 10 -13.67 -35.40 -4.77
C VAL A 10 -12.99 -34.52 -3.71
N LEU A 11 -12.49 -35.13 -2.62
CA LEU A 11 -11.81 -34.42 -1.53
C LEU A 11 -10.47 -33.80 -1.97
N ARG A 12 -9.75 -34.45 -2.91
CA ARG A 12 -8.51 -33.91 -3.50
C ARG A 12 -8.76 -32.72 -4.42
N ILE A 13 -9.86 -32.72 -5.18
CA ILE A 13 -10.22 -31.63 -6.08
C ILE A 13 -10.64 -30.37 -5.29
N LEU A 14 -11.40 -30.53 -4.19
CA LEU A 14 -11.75 -29.40 -3.31
C LEU A 14 -10.53 -28.81 -2.59
N GLY A 15 -9.59 -29.65 -2.16
CA GLY A 15 -8.36 -29.20 -1.50
C GLY A 15 -7.45 -28.36 -2.41
N CYS A 16 -7.33 -28.72 -3.69
CA CYS A 16 -6.58 -27.94 -4.67
C CYS A 16 -7.28 -26.62 -5.06
N ALA A 17 -8.62 -26.62 -5.16
CA ALA A 17 -9.37 -25.40 -5.48
C ALA A 17 -9.24 -24.32 -4.39
N GLY A 18 -9.24 -24.71 -3.10
CA GLY A 18 -9.03 -23.79 -1.98
C GLY A 18 -7.63 -23.16 -1.95
N LEU A 19 -6.61 -23.90 -2.40
CA LEU A 19 -5.22 -23.42 -2.43
C LEU A 19 -4.95 -22.42 -3.57
N PHE A 20 -5.65 -22.55 -4.71
CA PHE A 20 -5.55 -21.60 -5.82
C PHE A 20 -6.21 -20.25 -5.52
N VAL A 21 -7.28 -20.22 -4.72
CA VAL A 21 -7.97 -18.96 -4.36
C VAL A 21 -7.13 -18.09 -3.41
N LEU A 22 -6.34 -18.69 -2.52
CA LEU A 22 -5.48 -17.96 -1.59
C LEU A 22 -4.28 -17.29 -2.28
N ALA A 23 -3.76 -17.85 -3.37
CA ALA A 23 -2.64 -17.28 -4.11
C ALA A 23 -3.03 -16.04 -4.94
N ALA A 24 -4.31 -15.87 -5.28
CA ALA A 24 -4.78 -14.79 -6.14
C ALA A 24 -4.97 -13.43 -5.44
N CYS A 25 -4.91 -13.40 -4.10
CA CYS A 25 -5.10 -12.17 -3.30
C CYS A 25 -3.79 -11.54 -2.82
N ALA A 26 -2.63 -12.02 -3.28
CA ALA A 26 -1.36 -11.39 -2.95
C ALA A 26 -1.31 -9.97 -3.54
N PRO A 27 -1.04 -8.92 -2.73
CA PRO A 27 -0.85 -7.56 -3.24
C PRO A 27 0.26 -7.57 -4.29
N LYS A 28 -0.04 -7.09 -5.50
CA LYS A 28 0.98 -6.92 -6.53
C LYS A 28 1.90 -5.77 -6.12
N GLU A 29 3.14 -6.10 -5.76
CA GLU A 29 4.17 -5.09 -5.52
C GLU A 29 4.50 -4.36 -6.82
N ASP A 30 4.74 -3.05 -6.73
CA ASP A 30 5.22 -2.28 -7.86
C ASP A 30 6.66 -2.71 -8.17
N PRO A 31 6.98 -3.18 -9.39
CA PRO A 31 8.32 -3.59 -9.75
C PRO A 31 9.38 -2.50 -9.50
N ARG A 32 8.97 -1.23 -9.52
CA ARG A 32 9.83 -0.07 -9.24
C ARG A 32 10.32 -0.01 -7.79
N MET A 33 9.76 -0.80 -6.87
CA MET A 33 10.18 -0.89 -5.46
C MET A 33 11.34 -1.85 -5.24
N SER A 34 11.58 -2.78 -6.16
CA SER A 34 12.54 -3.86 -5.95
C SER A 34 13.96 -3.32 -5.76
N GLY A 35 14.62 -3.74 -4.67
CA GLY A 35 15.99 -3.32 -4.34
C GLY A 35 16.13 -1.90 -3.77
N ARG A 36 15.01 -1.18 -3.55
CA ARG A 36 15.03 0.21 -3.05
C ARG A 36 14.52 0.28 -1.61
N LEU A 37 14.95 1.30 -0.87
CA LEU A 37 14.31 1.69 0.37
C LEU A 37 12.93 2.27 0.07
N VAL A 38 11.86 1.62 0.55
CA VAL A 38 10.51 2.14 0.38
C VAL A 38 10.17 3.10 1.52
N LEU A 39 9.73 4.32 1.19
CA LEU A 39 9.26 5.32 2.15
C LEU A 39 7.76 5.57 1.96
N GLU A 40 7.01 5.52 3.05
CA GLU A 40 5.60 5.90 3.10
C GLU A 40 5.47 7.42 3.26
N TYR A 41 4.89 8.09 2.27
CA TYR A 41 4.64 9.52 2.29
C TYR A 41 3.14 9.82 2.23
N TRP A 42 2.62 10.47 3.27
CA TRP A 42 1.24 10.93 3.33
C TRP A 42 1.12 12.43 3.06
N GLU A 43 0.17 12.83 2.22
CA GLU A 43 -0.02 14.23 1.81
C GLU A 43 -1.46 14.70 1.97
N LYS A 44 -1.64 15.94 2.43
CA LYS A 44 -2.95 16.55 2.70
C LYS A 44 -3.66 17.01 1.42
N TRP A 45 -2.88 17.37 0.40
CA TRP A 45 -3.41 17.86 -0.87
C TRP A 45 -4.19 16.75 -1.59
N THR A 46 -5.37 17.10 -2.09
CA THR A 46 -6.30 16.19 -2.82
C THR A 46 -6.61 16.78 -4.20
N GLY A 47 -7.45 16.13 -5.01
CA GLY A 47 -7.86 16.68 -6.31
C GLY A 47 -6.68 16.98 -7.25
N PHE A 48 -6.67 18.17 -7.86
CA PHE A 48 -5.62 18.55 -8.80
C PHE A 48 -4.28 18.80 -8.09
N GLU A 49 -4.30 19.24 -6.83
CA GLU A 49 -3.08 19.41 -6.04
C GLU A 49 -2.45 18.05 -5.70
N ARG A 50 -3.27 17.02 -5.46
CA ARG A 50 -2.78 15.63 -5.37
C ARG A 50 -2.05 15.24 -6.64
N ASP A 51 -2.63 15.52 -7.81
CA ASP A 51 -2.02 15.13 -9.09
C ASP A 51 -0.70 15.86 -9.32
N ALA A 52 -0.61 17.13 -8.91
CA ALA A 52 0.64 17.88 -8.93
C ALA A 52 1.70 17.24 -8.01
N MET A 53 1.33 16.88 -6.79
CA MET A 53 2.24 16.20 -5.85
C MET A 53 2.64 14.80 -6.33
N ALA A 54 1.72 14.05 -6.95
CA ALA A 54 2.02 12.75 -7.52
C ALA A 54 3.10 12.85 -8.61
N ARG A 55 3.04 13.88 -9.49
CA ARG A 55 4.09 14.12 -10.49
C ARG A 55 5.44 14.40 -9.85
N VAL A 56 5.49 15.22 -8.80
CA VAL A 56 6.74 15.49 -8.07
C VAL A 56 7.32 14.20 -7.48
N VAL A 57 6.46 13.35 -6.90
CA VAL A 57 6.90 12.05 -6.35
C VAL A 57 7.37 11.11 -7.46
N ASP A 58 6.67 11.04 -8.59
CA ASP A 58 7.06 10.22 -9.73
C ASP A 58 8.41 10.70 -10.31
N ASP A 59 8.62 12.00 -10.45
CA ASP A 59 9.89 12.57 -10.91
C ASP A 59 11.04 12.19 -9.95
N PHE A 60 10.83 12.29 -8.63
CA PHE A 60 11.82 11.85 -7.63
C PHE A 60 12.08 10.34 -7.68
N ASN A 61 11.04 9.54 -7.85
CA ASN A 61 11.16 8.09 -7.98
C ASN A 61 11.88 7.69 -9.27
N ASN A 62 11.80 8.50 -10.32
CA ASN A 62 12.46 8.25 -11.60
C ASN A 62 13.89 8.83 -11.64
N SER A 63 14.23 9.81 -10.80
CA SER A 63 15.55 10.46 -10.82
C SER A 63 16.67 9.62 -10.20
N GLN A 64 16.35 8.50 -9.55
CA GLN A 64 17.30 7.66 -8.83
C GLN A 64 16.78 6.23 -8.64
N ASP A 65 17.64 5.35 -8.13
CA ASP A 65 17.45 3.91 -7.92
C ASP A 65 17.63 3.45 -6.46
N LYS A 66 17.60 4.37 -5.48
CA LYS A 66 17.85 4.11 -4.05
C LYS A 66 16.59 4.10 -3.18
N ILE A 67 15.66 5.03 -3.43
CA ILE A 67 14.48 5.25 -2.58
C ILE A 67 13.22 5.19 -3.45
N PHE A 68 12.21 4.43 -3.06
CA PHE A 68 10.90 4.49 -3.69
C PHE A 68 9.90 5.12 -2.71
N VAL A 69 9.34 6.26 -3.05
CA VAL A 69 8.31 6.93 -2.26
C VAL A 69 6.94 6.37 -2.65
N ARG A 70 6.28 5.70 -1.71
CA ARG A 70 4.88 5.31 -1.82
C ARG A 70 4.01 6.48 -1.37
N PHE A 71 3.39 7.13 -2.35
CA PHE A 71 2.56 8.32 -2.12
C PHE A 71 1.12 7.96 -1.77
N LEU A 72 0.59 8.60 -0.73
CA LEU A 72 -0.81 8.51 -0.36
C LEU A 72 -1.38 9.90 -0.04
N SER A 73 -2.36 10.32 -0.84
CA SER A 73 -3.15 11.53 -0.56
C SER A 73 -4.30 11.22 0.41
N VAL A 74 -4.46 12.04 1.45
CA VAL A 74 -5.39 11.83 2.57
C VAL A 74 -6.13 13.13 2.90
N SER A 75 -7.47 13.16 2.75
CA SER A 75 -8.26 14.38 3.03
C SER A 75 -8.28 14.80 4.50
N ARG A 76 -8.34 13.85 5.45
CA ARG A 76 -8.33 14.11 6.91
C ARG A 76 -6.99 13.70 7.51
N ILE A 77 -5.91 14.31 7.02
CA ILE A 77 -4.55 13.90 7.35
C ILE A 77 -4.23 14.10 8.83
N ASP A 78 -4.77 15.15 9.44
CA ASP A 78 -4.63 15.48 10.86
C ASP A 78 -5.10 14.32 11.75
N GLN A 79 -6.29 13.78 11.47
CA GLN A 79 -6.85 12.67 12.21
C GLN A 79 -6.11 11.37 11.96
N LYS A 80 -5.79 11.09 10.70
CA LYS A 80 -5.08 9.87 10.33
C LYS A 80 -3.68 9.83 10.97
N MET A 81 -2.97 10.96 10.92
CA MET A 81 -1.65 11.11 11.53
C MET A 81 -1.72 10.93 13.04
N MET A 82 -2.67 11.59 13.72
CA MET A 82 -2.84 11.47 15.17
C MET A 82 -3.09 10.02 15.60
N LEU A 83 -4.03 9.35 14.93
CA LEU A 83 -4.36 7.95 15.22
C LEU A 83 -3.22 6.99 14.89
N ALA A 84 -2.51 7.21 13.77
CA ALA A 84 -1.38 6.39 13.37
C ALA A 84 -0.20 6.51 14.35
N THR A 85 0.12 7.72 14.82
CA THR A 85 1.12 7.91 15.88
C THR A 85 0.69 7.24 17.18
N ALA A 86 -0.55 7.45 17.62
CA ALA A 86 -1.05 6.83 18.84
C ALA A 86 -1.02 5.29 18.77
N GLY A 87 -1.24 4.73 17.56
CA GLY A 87 -1.13 3.31 17.29
C GLY A 87 0.29 2.79 17.05
N GLY A 88 1.32 3.64 17.14
CA GLY A 88 2.72 3.26 16.92
C GLY A 88 3.07 2.90 15.47
N VAL A 89 2.25 3.32 14.50
CA VAL A 89 2.40 3.03 13.06
C VAL A 89 2.31 4.29 12.19
N PRO A 90 3.08 5.36 12.47
CA PRO A 90 3.09 6.58 11.65
C PRO A 90 3.71 6.34 10.25
N PRO A 91 3.47 7.22 9.27
CA PRO A 91 4.24 7.22 8.02
C PRO A 91 5.68 7.70 8.25
N ASP A 92 6.57 7.44 7.29
CA ASP A 92 7.95 7.94 7.32
C ASP A 92 8.02 9.46 7.09
N VAL A 93 7.15 9.97 6.20
CA VAL A 93 7.06 11.40 5.87
C VAL A 93 5.59 11.80 5.82
N VAL A 94 5.27 12.98 6.35
CA VAL A 94 3.92 13.53 6.33
C VAL A 94 3.91 15.01 5.96
N GLY A 95 3.08 15.38 4.99
CA GLY A 95 2.83 16.76 4.60
C GLY A 95 1.62 17.33 5.33
N LEU A 96 1.79 17.76 6.58
CA LEU A 96 0.72 18.35 7.40
C LEU A 96 0.40 19.82 7.05
N TRP A 97 -0.72 20.32 7.57
CA TRP A 97 -0.92 21.78 7.67
C TRP A 97 -0.01 22.34 8.75
N ALA A 98 0.51 23.56 8.56
CA ALA A 98 1.38 24.20 9.55
C ALA A 98 0.71 24.32 10.93
N ILE A 99 -0.62 24.53 10.97
CA ILE A 99 -1.39 24.61 12.21
C ILE A 99 -1.39 23.30 13.02
N ASN A 100 -1.07 22.15 12.41
CA ASN A 100 -1.02 20.87 13.11
C ASN A 100 0.33 20.59 13.75
N LEU A 101 1.42 21.27 13.32
CA LEU A 101 2.77 20.98 13.82
C LEU A 101 2.93 21.05 15.34
N PRO A 102 2.34 22.04 16.06
CA PRO A 102 2.50 22.12 17.51
C PRO A 102 1.97 20.91 18.29
N SER A 103 1.08 20.10 17.70
CA SER A 103 0.57 18.89 18.34
C SER A 103 1.57 17.72 18.37
N TYR A 104 2.72 17.86 17.68
CA TYR A 104 3.72 16.80 17.51
C TYR A 104 5.15 17.24 17.88
N ALA A 105 5.31 18.41 18.50
CA ALA A 105 6.61 18.97 18.91
C ALA A 105 6.91 18.72 20.39
#